data_AF-A0A5N5TC91-F1
#
_entry.id   AF-A0A5N5TC91-F1
#
_cell.length_a   1.000
_cell.length_b   1.000
_cell.length_c   1.000
_cell.angle_alpha   90.00
_cell.angle_beta   90.00
_cell.angle_gamma   90.00
#
_symmetry.space_group_name_H-M   'P 1'
#
loop_
_entity.id
_entity.type
_entity.pdbx_description
1 polymer ?
#
loop_
_entity_poly.entity_id
_entity_poly.type
_entity_poly.pdbx_seq_one_letter_code
_entity_poly.pdbx_strand_id
1 'polypeptide(L)' 'MMIKTRTSRLEELTEFVRKNHPYEVCEVISTPIAQGNKPYLDWISEIVPDKKL' A
#
# COMPACT_ATOMS: atom_id res chain seq x y z
N MET A 1 -4.33 -8.87 7.29
CA MET A 1 -2.89 -8.51 7.13
C MET A 1 -2.72 -7.02 7.37
N MET A 2 -1.51 -6.55 7.70
CA MET A 2 -1.24 -5.10 7.82
C MET A 2 -0.08 -4.69 6.90
N ILE A 3 -0.44 -4.17 5.73
CA ILE A 3 0.50 -3.80 4.67
C ILE A 3 0.73 -2.29 4.70
N LYS A 4 1.98 -1.84 4.52
CA LYS A 4 2.35 -0.42 4.44
C LYS A 4 2.79 -0.14 3.02
N THR A 5 2.20 0.87 2.40
CA THR A 5 2.51 1.28 1.03
C THR A 5 2.21 2.77 0.86
N ARG A 6 2.52 3.32 -0.31
CA ARG A 6 2.14 4.68 -0.69
C ARG A 6 0.71 4.73 -1.21
N THR A 7 0.04 5.86 -1.00
CA THR A 7 -1.29 6.13 -1.55
C THR A 7 -1.33 5.94 -3.08
N SER A 8 -0.29 6.35 -3.78
CA SER A 8 -0.17 6.21 -5.24
C SER A 8 -0.06 4.76 -5.73
N ARG A 9 0.22 3.80 -4.84
CA ARG A 9 0.33 2.36 -5.16
C ARG A 9 -0.89 1.56 -4.73
N LEU A 10 -1.90 2.19 -4.14
CA LEU A 10 -3.07 1.50 -3.58
C LEU A 10 -3.86 0.73 -4.64
N GLU A 11 -4.03 1.32 -5.82
CA GLU A 11 -4.77 0.69 -6.93
C GLU A 11 -4.07 -0.59 -7.41
N GLU A 12 -2.77 -0.51 -7.72
CA GLU A 12 -1.95 -1.66 -8.14
C GLU A 12 -1.92 -2.76 -7.07
N LEU A 13 -1.82 -2.38 -5.80
CA LEU A 13 -1.89 -3.33 -4.69
C LEU A 13 -3.25 -4.03 -4.61
N THR A 14 -4.34 -3.28 -4.78
CA THR A 14 -5.71 -3.81 -4.71
C THR A 14 -5.95 -4.80 -5.84
N GLU A 15 -5.53 -4.46 -7.06
CA GLU A 15 -5.60 -5.38 -8.22
C GLU A 15 -4.79 -6.65 -8.00
N PHE A 16 -3.56 -6.51 -7.48
CA PHE A 16 -2.72 -7.66 -7.16
C PHE A 16 -3.39 -8.58 -6.14
N VAL A 17 -3.96 -8.03 -5.06
CA VAL A 17 -4.67 -8.83 -4.06
C VAL A 17 -5.87 -9.53 -4.70
N ARG A 18 -6.72 -8.81 -5.44
CA ARG A 18 -7.91 -9.39 -6.11
C ARG A 18 -7.56 -10.53 -7.06
N LYS A 19 -6.44 -10.44 -7.78
CA LYS A 19 -6.02 -11.46 -8.75
C LYS A 19 -5.51 -12.74 -8.09
N ASN A 20 -4.92 -12.64 -6.89
CA ASN A 20 -4.18 -13.74 -6.28
C ASN A 20 -4.85 -14.30 -5.02
N HIS A 21 -5.77 -13.57 -4.41
CA HIS A 21 -6.45 -13.99 -3.19
C HIS A 21 -7.62 -14.94 -3.53
N PRO A 22 -7.86 -15.99 -2.73
CA PRO A 22 -8.83 -17.05 -3.07
C PRO A 22 -10.29 -16.64 -3.02
N TYR A 23 -10.61 -15.42 -2.57
CA TYR A 23 -11.98 -14.94 -2.43
C TYR A 23 -12.39 -14.12 -3.65
N GLU A 24 -13.62 -14.30 -4.12
CA GLU A 24 -14.18 -13.52 -5.23
C GLU A 24 -14.25 -12.02 -4.88
N VAL A 25 -14.63 -11.71 -3.64
CA VAL A 25 -14.69 -10.35 -3.10
C VAL A 25 -13.66 -10.23 -1.97
N CYS A 26 -12.51 -9.64 -2.29
CA CYS A 26 -11.42 -9.46 -1.32
C CYS A 26 -11.56 -8.15 -0.55
N GLU A 27 -11.39 -8.19 0.77
CA GLU A 27 -11.32 -7.00 1.59
C GLU A 27 -9.96 -6.29 1.40
N VAL A 28 -10.00 -5.06 0.88
CA VAL A 28 -8.86 -4.15 0.84
C VAL A 28 -9.36 -2.77 1.26
N ILE A 29 -8.96 -2.33 2.45
CA ILE A 29 -9.27 -1.02 3.00
C ILE A 29 -7.96 -0.31 3.39
N SER A 30 -7.90 1.01 3.16
CA SER A 30 -6.73 1.83 3.47
C SER A 30 -7.04 2.86 4.55
N THR A 31 -6.11 3.07 5.47
CA THR A 31 -6.16 4.19 6.44
C THR A 31 -4.92 5.06 6.26
N PRO A 32 -5.06 6.38 6.07
CA PRO A 32 -3.91 7.26 5.89
C PRO A 32 -3.10 7.42 7.18
N ILE A 33 -1.77 7.43 7.07
CA ILE A 33 -0.85 7.73 8.17
C ILE A 33 -0.63 9.24 8.21
N ALA A 34 -1.17 9.91 9.23
CA ALA A 34 -1.02 11.37 9.37
C ALA A 34 0.34 11.78 9.97
N GLN A 35 0.86 11.00 10.92
CA GLN A 35 2.12 11.24 11.62
C GLN A 35 2.80 9.90 11.96
N GLY A 36 4.12 9.90 12.15
CA GLY A 36 4.87 8.70 12.50
C GLY A 36 6.37 8.96 12.64
N ASN A 37 7.13 7.90 12.90
CA ASN A 37 8.59 7.99 13.02
C ASN A 37 9.22 8.33 11.66
N LYS A 38 9.80 9.53 11.52
CA LYS A 38 10.27 10.08 10.23
C LYS A 38 11.26 9.15 9.50
N PRO A 39 12.33 8.61 10.12
CA PRO A 39 13.22 7.64 9.47
C PRO A 39 12.51 6.40 8.92
N TYR A 40 11.45 5.91 9.59
CA TYR A 40 10.71 4.75 9.13
C TYR A 40 9.83 5.07 7.91
N LEU A 41 9.18 6.23 7.92
CA LEU A 41 8.38 6.71 6.79
C LEU A 41 9.27 7.03 5.58
N ASP A 42 10.48 7.53 5.81
CA ASP A 42 11.49 7.75 4.78
C ASP A 42 11.97 6.41 4.19
N TRP A 43 12.25 5.42 5.04
CA TRP A 43 12.59 4.07 4.57
C TRP A 43 11.48 3.46 3.69
N ILE A 44 10.21 3.53 4.11
CA ILE A 44 9.08 3.09 3.26
C ILE A 44 9.07 3.85 1.94
N SER A 45 9.33 5.15 2.00
CA SER A 45 9.35 6.03 0.83
C SER A 45 10.46 5.67 -0.16
N GLU A 46 11.61 5.20 0.32
CA GLU A 46 12.72 4.74 -0.50
C GLU A 46 12.46 3.36 -1.12
N ILE A 47 11.96 2.41 -0.32
CA ILE A 47 11.77 1.02 -0.79
C ILE A 47 10.49 0.82 -1.61
N VAL A 48 9.51 1.72 -1.47
CA VAL A 48 8.30 1.77 -2.28
C VAL A 48 8.33 3.08 -3.08
N PRO A 49 8.91 3.11 -4.28
CA PRO A 49 9.01 4.33 -5.07
C PRO A 49 7.62 4.80 -5.53
N ASP A 50 7.47 6.12 -5.67
CA ASP A 50 6.21 6.71 -6.13
C ASP A 50 5.82 6.21 -7.54
N LYS A 51 4.53 6.21 -7.85
CA LYS A 51 4.05 5.84 -9.20
C LYS A 51 4.51 6.94 -10.15
N LYS A 52 5.42 6.61 -11.06
CA LYS A 52 5.83 7.53 -12.12
C LYS A 52 4.64 7.73 -13.06
N LEU A 53 4.31 8.99 -13.36
CA LEU A 53 3.33 9.37 -14.36
C LEU A 53 3.74 8.85 -15.75
#